data_AF-A0A7J6T747-F1
#
_entry.id   AF-A0A7J6T747-F1
#
_cell.length_a   1.000
_cell.length_b   1.000
_cell.length_c   1.000
_cell.angle_alpha   90.00
_cell.angle_beta   90.00
_cell.angle_gamma   90.00
#
_symmetry.space_group_name_H-M   'P 1'
#
loop_
_entity.id
_entity.type
_entity.pdbx_description
1 polymer ?
#
loop_
_entity_poly.entity_id
_entity_poly.type
_entity_poly.pdbx_seq_one_letter_code
_entity_poly.pdbx_strand_id
1 'polypeptide(L)'
;MEATTSSAAAAPSEPLKVADEDVDILTNELGRAGTPEEALSLYEHNKVHFKSSARLMAAEVRALARFKDDSSATTGWMDSPSFLHFTAAVVDCSAGYLGELSSWASEELTAVFKALAGLDIDQPFTLLAACLPERLMDLTPKNLSEYLSLLARTPEVVSDDLLSLILDELYLRKWQGGFAHQDLNSALSSLLALCRAARENSPKVCEIFAQAADVVAQMPG
;
A
#
# COMPACT_ATOMS: atom_id res chain seq x y z
N MET A 1 -44.08 -42.28 -18.53
CA MET A 1 -43.38 -41.22 -19.27
C MET A 1 -43.16 -40.07 -18.30
N GLU A 2 -41.88 -39.91 -17.97
CA GLU A 2 -41.18 -38.76 -17.38
C GLU A 2 -41.86 -37.92 -16.29
N ALA A 3 -41.40 -38.13 -15.05
CA ALA A 3 -41.39 -37.13 -14.00
C ALA A 3 -39.99 -36.52 -13.94
N THR A 4 -39.87 -35.26 -14.37
CA THR A 4 -38.65 -34.44 -14.24
C THR A 4 -38.52 -33.95 -12.80
N THR A 5 -37.66 -34.57 -12.01
CA THR A 5 -37.17 -33.97 -10.75
C THR A 5 -36.04 -33.02 -11.09
N SER A 6 -36.38 -31.73 -11.12
CA SER A 6 -35.43 -30.62 -11.19
C SER A 6 -34.52 -30.66 -9.96
N SER A 7 -33.25 -31.02 -10.17
CA SER A 7 -32.17 -30.82 -9.22
C SER A 7 -31.96 -29.31 -9.07
N ALA A 8 -32.40 -28.74 -7.95
CA ALA A 8 -32.00 -27.41 -7.54
C ALA A 8 -30.53 -27.48 -7.12
N ALA A 9 -29.63 -27.19 -8.06
CA ALA A 9 -28.24 -26.90 -7.76
C ALA A 9 -28.22 -25.73 -6.75
N ALA A 10 -27.64 -25.99 -5.57
CA ALA A 10 -27.39 -24.94 -4.59
C ALA A 10 -26.56 -23.84 -5.26
N ALA A 11 -27.13 -22.65 -5.35
CA ALA A 11 -26.40 -21.47 -5.81
C ALA A 11 -25.11 -21.33 -4.97
N PRO A 12 -23.99 -20.89 -5.57
CA PRO A 12 -22.78 -20.61 -4.80
C PRO A 12 -23.17 -19.60 -3.73
N SER A 13 -23.11 -20.02 -2.48
CA SER A 13 -23.37 -19.19 -1.32
C SER A 13 -22.50 -17.94 -1.45
N GLU A 14 -23.15 -16.78 -1.61
CA GLU A 14 -22.46 -15.49 -1.58
C GLU A 14 -21.56 -15.46 -0.35
N PRO A 15 -20.30 -14.97 -0.47
CA PRO A 15 -19.44 -14.82 0.68
C PRO A 15 -20.20 -14.01 1.73
N LEU A 16 -20.28 -14.55 2.95
CA LEU A 16 -20.90 -13.89 4.09
C LEU A 16 -20.38 -12.45 4.14
N LYS A 17 -21.24 -11.49 3.80
CA LYS A 17 -20.95 -10.07 3.99
C LYS A 17 -20.81 -9.85 5.49
N VAL A 18 -19.58 -9.65 5.93
CA VAL A 18 -19.28 -9.26 7.31
C VAL A 18 -19.84 -7.87 7.53
N ALA A 19 -20.47 -7.63 8.69
CA ALA A 19 -20.95 -6.30 9.03
C ALA A 19 -19.76 -5.37 9.26
N ASP A 20 -19.86 -4.13 8.77
CA ASP A 20 -18.79 -3.12 8.94
C ASP A 20 -18.48 -2.87 10.43
N GLU A 21 -19.47 -3.02 11.30
CA GLU A 21 -19.33 -2.90 12.75
C GLU A 21 -18.38 -3.96 13.35
N ASP A 22 -18.46 -5.21 12.87
CA ASP A 22 -17.57 -6.30 13.32
C ASP A 22 -16.13 -6.04 12.88
N VAL A 23 -15.96 -5.52 11.65
CA VAL A 23 -14.66 -5.09 11.10
C VAL A 23 -14.06 -3.95 11.94
N ASP A 24 -14.88 -2.98 12.34
CA ASP A 24 -14.42 -1.86 13.16
C ASP A 24 -13.99 -2.33 14.56
N ILE A 25 -14.74 -3.24 15.18
CA ILE A 25 -14.40 -3.82 16.49
C ILE A 25 -13.05 -4.55 16.40
N LEU A 26 -12.90 -5.46 15.44
CA LEU A 26 -11.68 -6.26 15.29
C LEU A 26 -10.46 -5.39 14.95
N THR A 27 -10.63 -4.36 14.11
CA THR A 27 -9.58 -3.35 13.83
C THR A 27 -9.10 -2.67 15.12
N ASN A 28 -10.05 -2.27 15.97
CA ASN A 28 -9.74 -1.62 17.24
C ASN A 28 -9.08 -2.58 18.25
N GLU A 29 -9.52 -3.83 18.32
CA GLU A 29 -8.93 -4.86 19.19
C GLU A 29 -7.49 -5.16 18.79
N LEU A 30 -7.24 -5.32 17.49
CA LEU A 30 -5.88 -5.52 16.97
C LEU A 30 -4.98 -4.31 17.22
N GLY A 31 -5.55 -3.10 17.09
CA GLY A 31 -4.88 -1.86 17.48
C GLY A 31 -4.54 -1.78 18.97
N ARG A 32 -5.22 -2.54 19.85
CA ARG A 32 -4.95 -2.58 21.30
C ARG A 32 -4.11 -3.76 21.74
N ALA A 33 -3.89 -4.76 20.89
CA ALA A 33 -3.06 -5.92 21.20
C ALA A 33 -1.66 -5.46 21.64
N GLY A 34 -1.25 -5.87 22.84
CA GLY A 34 0.04 -5.51 23.41
C GLY A 34 1.17 -6.44 22.95
N THR A 35 0.81 -7.58 22.37
CA THR A 35 1.72 -8.67 22.04
C THR A 35 1.36 -9.33 20.69
N PRO A 36 2.35 -9.76 19.89
CA PRO A 36 2.14 -10.66 18.76
C PRO A 36 1.30 -11.90 19.06
N GLU A 37 1.42 -12.50 20.25
CA GLU A 37 0.62 -13.67 20.66
C GLU A 37 -0.87 -13.33 20.80
N GLU A 38 -1.20 -12.19 21.42
CA GLU A 38 -2.58 -11.69 21.50
C GLU A 38 -3.13 -11.40 20.10
N ALA A 39 -2.34 -10.74 19.25
CA ALA A 39 -2.73 -10.43 17.88
C ALA A 39 -2.95 -11.70 17.04
N LEU A 40 -2.08 -12.70 17.15
CA LEU A 40 -2.23 -13.98 16.46
C LEU A 40 -3.44 -14.77 16.97
N SER A 41 -3.71 -14.74 18.28
CA SER A 41 -4.90 -15.36 18.85
C SER A 41 -6.19 -14.73 18.30
N LEU A 42 -6.23 -13.39 18.23
CA LEU A 42 -7.33 -12.64 17.61
C LEU A 42 -7.48 -13.01 16.13
N TYR A 43 -6.38 -13.10 15.39
CA TYR A 43 -6.34 -13.51 13.99
C TYR A 43 -6.93 -14.91 13.80
N GLU A 44 -6.39 -15.93 14.48
CA GLU A 44 -6.81 -17.32 14.30
C GLU A 44 -8.28 -17.53 14.67
N HIS A 45 -8.78 -16.82 15.69
CA HIS A 45 -10.17 -16.90 16.09
C HIS A 45 -11.13 -16.31 15.05
N ASN A 46 -10.69 -15.27 14.32
CA ASN A 46 -11.55 -14.50 13.41
C ASN A 46 -11.10 -14.55 11.94
N LYS A 47 -10.22 -15.48 11.56
CA LYS A 47 -9.58 -15.51 10.23
C LYS A 47 -10.54 -15.53 9.03
N VAL A 48 -11.76 -16.01 9.23
CA VAL A 48 -12.81 -15.97 8.20
C VAL A 48 -13.19 -14.51 7.89
N HIS A 49 -13.27 -13.65 8.90
CA HIS A 49 -13.54 -12.22 8.76
C HIS A 49 -12.34 -11.49 8.13
N PHE A 50 -11.12 -11.84 8.55
CA PHE A 50 -9.88 -11.22 8.05
C PHE A 50 -9.65 -11.46 6.55
N LYS A 51 -10.00 -12.64 6.02
CA LYS A 51 -9.89 -12.93 4.58
C LYS A 51 -10.88 -12.17 3.71
N SER A 52 -11.92 -11.60 4.31
CA SER A 52 -13.00 -10.92 3.58
C SER A 52 -12.96 -9.39 3.69
N SER A 53 -12.05 -8.82 4.48
CA SER A 53 -12.04 -7.39 4.75
C SER A 53 -10.68 -6.75 4.55
N ALA A 54 -10.69 -5.83 3.62
CA ALA A 54 -9.64 -4.91 3.29
C ALA A 54 -9.08 -4.11 4.47
N ARG A 55 -9.99 -3.54 5.24
CA ARG A 55 -9.68 -2.66 6.37
C ARG A 55 -9.02 -3.44 7.51
N LEU A 56 -9.46 -4.69 7.73
CA LEU A 56 -8.85 -5.58 8.71
C LEU A 56 -7.42 -5.96 8.32
N MET A 57 -7.16 -6.33 7.07
CA MET A 57 -5.80 -6.64 6.61
C MET A 57 -4.84 -5.46 6.86
N ALA A 58 -5.27 -4.24 6.52
CA ALA A 58 -4.45 -3.07 6.80
C ALA A 58 -4.20 -2.83 8.28
N ALA A 59 -5.13 -3.22 9.15
CA ALA A 59 -4.94 -3.19 10.59
C ALA A 59 -3.90 -4.23 11.02
N GLU A 60 -3.90 -5.42 10.43
CA GLU A 60 -2.90 -6.47 10.69
C GLU A 60 -1.50 -6.05 10.30
N VAL A 61 -1.34 -5.52 9.08
CA VAL A 61 -0.06 -5.00 8.60
C VAL A 61 0.47 -3.90 9.51
N ARG A 62 -0.41 -2.97 9.94
CA ARG A 62 -0.03 -1.88 10.85
C ARG A 62 0.35 -2.41 12.24
N ALA A 63 -0.37 -3.39 12.76
CA ALA A 63 -0.05 -4.02 14.04
C ALA A 63 1.31 -4.75 13.99
N LEU A 64 1.56 -5.51 12.93
CA LEU A 64 2.84 -6.17 12.69
C LEU A 64 4.00 -5.17 12.64
N ALA A 65 3.85 -4.11 11.84
CA ALA A 65 4.89 -3.08 11.72
C ALA A 65 5.19 -2.42 13.06
N ARG A 66 4.15 -2.09 13.84
CA ARG A 66 4.32 -1.57 15.21
C ARG A 66 5.12 -2.52 16.08
N PHE A 67 4.78 -3.82 16.08
CA PHE A 67 5.53 -4.80 16.87
C PHE A 67 6.99 -4.94 16.42
N LYS A 68 7.26 -4.82 15.11
CA LYS A 68 8.62 -4.81 14.57
C LYS A 68 9.40 -3.59 15.10
N ASP A 69 8.80 -2.41 15.04
CA ASP A 69 9.42 -1.17 15.52
C ASP A 69 9.70 -1.21 17.04
N ASP A 70 8.74 -1.70 17.84
CA ASP A 70 8.89 -1.83 19.29
C ASP A 70 9.91 -2.91 19.69
N SER A 71 10.04 -3.99 18.91
CA SER A 71 11.00 -5.07 19.14
C SER A 71 12.45 -4.60 19.03
N SER A 72 12.73 -3.61 18.17
CA SER A 72 14.06 -3.00 18.07
C SER A 72 14.53 -2.35 19.38
N ALA A 73 13.59 -2.04 20.30
CA ALA A 73 13.86 -1.34 21.54
C ALA A 73 14.07 -2.27 22.75
N THR A 74 13.42 -3.43 22.87
CA THR A 74 13.45 -4.16 24.17
C THR A 74 13.20 -5.67 24.18
N THR A 75 12.64 -6.32 23.14
CA THR A 75 12.24 -7.73 23.26
C THR A 75 12.32 -8.47 21.92
N GLY A 76 13.14 -9.52 21.84
CA GLY A 76 13.50 -10.25 20.61
C GLY A 76 12.40 -11.16 20.06
N TRP A 77 11.22 -10.60 19.79
CA TRP A 77 10.05 -11.37 19.36
C TRP A 77 9.95 -11.53 17.84
N MET A 78 10.80 -10.87 17.05
CA MET A 78 10.85 -11.05 15.60
C MET A 78 11.15 -12.50 15.19
N ASP A 79 11.91 -13.22 16.02
CA ASP A 79 12.24 -14.64 15.79
C ASP A 79 11.21 -15.59 16.45
N SER A 80 10.15 -15.06 17.07
CA SER A 80 9.14 -15.90 17.71
C SER A 80 8.32 -16.63 16.64
N PRO A 81 7.97 -17.92 16.88
CA PRO A 81 7.09 -18.66 15.97
C PRO A 81 5.76 -17.94 15.73
N SER A 82 5.24 -17.24 16.74
CA SER A 82 3.99 -16.47 16.67
C SER A 82 4.10 -15.32 15.67
N PHE A 83 5.20 -14.55 15.74
CA PHE A 83 5.42 -13.41 14.85
C PHE A 83 5.63 -13.85 13.40
N LEU A 84 6.42 -14.90 13.19
CA LEU A 84 6.65 -15.48 11.87
C LEU A 84 5.35 -16.02 11.25
N HIS A 85 4.53 -16.72 12.04
CA HIS A 85 3.22 -17.21 11.60
C HIS A 85 2.30 -16.05 11.20
N PHE A 86 2.18 -15.05 12.06
CA PHE A 86 1.31 -13.91 11.81
C PHE A 86 1.75 -13.13 10.56
N THR A 87 3.06 -12.95 10.37
CA THR A 87 3.62 -12.32 9.17
C THR A 87 3.28 -13.11 7.90
N ALA A 88 3.49 -14.44 7.90
CA ALA A 88 3.16 -15.28 6.75
C ALA A 88 1.66 -15.21 6.40
N ALA A 89 0.79 -15.24 7.41
CA ALA A 89 -0.65 -15.16 7.23
C ALA A 89 -1.10 -13.83 6.60
N VAL A 90 -0.48 -12.72 6.99
CA VAL A 90 -0.75 -11.38 6.42
C VAL A 90 -0.25 -11.28 4.97
N VAL A 91 0.94 -11.82 4.68
CA VAL A 91 1.49 -11.87 3.32
C VAL A 91 0.57 -12.67 2.39
N ASP A 92 0.11 -13.85 2.81
CA ASP A 92 -0.79 -14.68 2.00
C ASP A 92 -2.14 -14.01 1.73
N CYS A 93 -2.69 -13.29 2.71
CA CYS A 93 -3.94 -12.55 2.56
C CYS A 93 -3.80 -11.29 1.69
N SER A 94 -2.59 -10.71 1.61
CA SER A 94 -2.37 -9.43 0.92
C SER A 94 -2.75 -9.44 -0.56
N ALA A 95 -2.61 -10.59 -1.23
CA ALA A 95 -2.91 -10.74 -2.66
C ALA A 95 -4.41 -10.63 -3.00
N GLY A 96 -5.32 -10.95 -2.06
CA GLY A 96 -6.77 -10.95 -2.29
C GLY A 96 -7.45 -9.60 -2.07
N TYR A 97 -6.80 -8.70 -1.33
CA TYR A 97 -7.40 -7.47 -0.81
C TYR A 97 -7.28 -6.27 -1.78
N LEU A 98 -6.39 -6.37 -2.76
CA LEU A 98 -5.99 -5.22 -3.56
C LEU A 98 -7.07 -4.70 -4.51
N GLY A 99 -8.17 -5.46 -4.68
CA GLY A 99 -9.35 -5.06 -5.44
C GLY A 99 -10.08 -3.84 -4.86
N GLU A 100 -9.85 -3.48 -3.60
CA GLU A 100 -10.48 -2.33 -2.95
C GLU A 100 -9.54 -1.11 -2.77
N LEU A 101 -8.25 -1.21 -3.13
CA LEU A 101 -7.28 -0.13 -2.90
C LEU A 101 -7.66 1.21 -3.56
N SER A 102 -8.41 1.18 -4.66
CA SER A 102 -8.86 2.38 -5.35
C SER A 102 -9.86 3.20 -4.54
N SER A 103 -10.61 2.59 -3.62
CA SER A 103 -11.59 3.30 -2.77
C SER A 103 -10.99 3.91 -1.51
N TRP A 104 -9.72 3.61 -1.21
CA TRP A 104 -9.08 3.96 0.04
C TRP A 104 -8.65 5.42 0.06
N ALA A 105 -8.75 6.06 1.23
CA ALA A 105 -8.17 7.38 1.43
C ALA A 105 -6.64 7.33 1.21
N SER A 106 -6.08 8.37 0.59
CA SER A 106 -4.66 8.40 0.22
C SER A 106 -3.73 8.26 1.41
N GLU A 107 -4.10 8.84 2.56
CA GLU A 107 -3.36 8.77 3.82
C GLU A 107 -3.34 7.35 4.39
N GLU A 108 -4.48 6.65 4.32
CA GLU A 108 -4.60 5.28 4.78
C GLU A 108 -3.77 4.34 3.92
N LEU A 109 -3.83 4.52 2.60
CA LEU A 109 -3.03 3.74 1.68
C LEU A 109 -1.53 3.97 1.92
N THR A 110 -1.08 5.22 2.08
CA THR A 110 0.32 5.49 2.40
C THR A 110 0.76 4.84 3.71
N ALA A 111 -0.08 4.88 4.75
CA ALA A 111 0.23 4.28 6.05
C ALA A 111 0.43 2.76 5.93
N VAL A 112 -0.40 2.08 5.16
CA VAL A 112 -0.27 0.63 4.92
C VAL A 112 0.99 0.30 4.13
N PHE A 113 1.27 1.01 3.04
CA PHE A 113 2.46 0.75 2.24
C PHE A 113 3.76 1.09 2.98
N LYS A 114 3.75 2.08 3.87
CA LYS A 114 4.86 2.32 4.81
C LYS A 114 5.06 1.15 5.79
N ALA A 115 3.97 0.61 6.32
CA ALA A 115 4.03 -0.54 7.21
C ALA A 115 4.54 -1.79 6.47
N LEU A 116 4.09 -2.05 5.23
CA LEU A 116 4.62 -3.10 4.36
C LEU A 116 6.11 -2.91 4.07
N ALA A 117 6.54 -1.68 3.74
CA ALA A 117 7.95 -1.34 3.57
C ALA A 117 8.77 -1.61 4.84
N GLY A 118 8.23 -1.24 6.00
CA GLY A 118 8.87 -1.49 7.30
C GLY A 118 9.01 -2.98 7.60
N LEU A 119 8.11 -3.82 7.08
CA LEU A 119 8.13 -5.27 7.21
C LEU A 119 8.94 -5.98 6.13
N ASP A 120 9.51 -5.26 5.16
CA ASP A 120 10.22 -5.81 3.99
C ASP A 120 9.33 -6.72 3.12
N ILE A 121 8.05 -6.33 2.97
CA ILE A 121 7.05 -7.01 2.14
C ILE A 121 6.80 -6.17 0.87
N ASP A 122 7.46 -6.54 -0.23
CA ASP A 122 7.43 -5.75 -1.47
C ASP A 122 6.33 -6.17 -2.47
N GLN A 123 5.75 -7.38 -2.35
CA GLN A 123 4.77 -7.92 -3.30
C GLN A 123 3.59 -6.96 -3.63
N PRO A 124 2.99 -6.24 -2.65
CA PRO A 124 1.87 -5.35 -2.93
C PRO A 124 2.23 -4.06 -3.70
N PHE A 125 3.52 -3.71 -3.85
CA PHE A 125 3.94 -2.44 -4.47
C PHE A 125 3.62 -2.36 -5.97
N THR A 126 3.49 -3.52 -6.64
CA THR A 126 2.96 -3.59 -8.01
C THR A 126 1.58 -2.94 -8.14
N LEU A 127 0.76 -3.02 -7.09
CA LEU A 127 -0.62 -2.53 -7.12
C LEU A 127 -0.69 -1.07 -6.70
N LEU A 128 0.23 -0.63 -5.83
CA LEU A 128 0.48 0.79 -5.60
C LEU A 128 0.77 1.50 -6.93
N ALA A 129 1.69 0.95 -7.73
CA ALA A 129 2.02 1.50 -9.04
C ALA A 129 0.83 1.49 -10.01
N ALA A 130 0.04 0.41 -10.01
CA ALA A 130 -1.13 0.30 -10.88
C ALA A 130 -2.26 1.30 -10.55
N CYS A 131 -2.47 1.63 -9.27
CA CYS A 131 -3.54 2.55 -8.85
C CYS A 131 -3.14 4.03 -8.91
N LEU A 132 -1.84 4.33 -8.94
CA LEU A 132 -1.33 5.70 -8.88
C LEU A 132 -1.83 6.61 -10.02
N PRO A 133 -1.89 6.17 -11.30
CA PRO A 133 -2.39 7.00 -12.41
C PRO A 133 -3.78 7.59 -12.16
N GLU A 134 -4.71 6.76 -11.68
CA GLU A 134 -6.11 7.17 -11.46
C GLU A 134 -6.25 8.13 -10.28
N ARG A 135 -5.28 8.11 -9.36
CA ARG A 135 -5.32 8.87 -8.11
C ARG A 135 -4.43 10.10 -8.12
N LEU A 136 -3.57 10.24 -9.13
CA LEU A 136 -2.50 11.22 -9.18
C LEU A 136 -3.03 12.65 -8.89
N MET A 137 -4.15 13.01 -9.52
CA MET A 137 -4.84 14.30 -9.38
C MET A 137 -5.32 14.59 -7.95
N ASP A 138 -5.70 13.57 -7.20
CA ASP A 138 -6.31 13.70 -5.87
C ASP A 138 -5.27 13.65 -4.74
N LEU A 139 -4.01 13.35 -5.06
CA LEU A 139 -2.96 13.27 -4.07
C LEU A 139 -2.54 14.66 -3.59
N THR A 140 -2.51 14.83 -2.26
CA THR A 140 -1.81 15.97 -1.64
C THR A 140 -0.30 15.89 -1.96
N PRO A 141 0.44 17.01 -1.92
CA PRO A 141 1.88 16.98 -2.18
C PRO A 141 2.68 16.04 -1.29
N LYS A 142 2.29 15.99 0.00
CA LYS A 142 2.88 15.07 0.97
C LYS A 142 2.65 13.62 0.55
N ASN A 143 1.40 13.25 0.24
CA ASN A 143 1.07 11.89 -0.13
C ASN A 143 1.78 11.49 -1.43
N LEU A 144 1.83 12.37 -2.45
CA LEU A 144 2.58 12.10 -3.67
C LEU A 144 4.07 11.84 -3.39
N SER A 145 4.72 12.70 -2.60
CA SER A 145 6.13 12.50 -2.22
C SER A 145 6.35 11.16 -1.52
N GLU A 146 5.44 10.78 -0.62
CA GLU A 146 5.52 9.51 0.11
C GLU A 146 5.30 8.30 -0.81
N TYR A 147 4.33 8.35 -1.73
CA TYR A 147 4.11 7.29 -2.74
C TYR A 147 5.34 7.09 -3.61
N LEU A 148 5.94 8.17 -4.12
CA LEU A 148 7.12 8.08 -4.96
C LEU A 148 8.33 7.50 -4.21
N SER A 149 8.48 7.85 -2.93
CA SER A 149 9.53 7.31 -2.07
C SER A 149 9.31 5.82 -1.78
N LEU A 150 8.06 5.40 -1.63
CA LEU A 150 7.68 3.99 -1.48
C LEU A 150 7.99 3.19 -2.76
N LEU A 151 7.60 3.69 -3.93
CA LEU A 151 7.88 3.05 -5.21
C LEU A 151 9.37 2.94 -5.51
N ALA A 152 10.20 3.87 -5.00
CA ALA A 152 11.65 3.80 -5.16
C ALA A 152 12.29 2.58 -4.49
N ARG A 153 11.60 1.89 -3.58
CA ARG A 153 12.06 0.63 -2.98
C ARG A 153 11.94 -0.56 -3.93
N THR A 154 10.95 -0.53 -4.81
CA THR A 154 10.63 -1.63 -5.72
C THR A 154 10.56 -1.09 -7.16
N PRO A 155 11.64 -0.46 -7.67
CA PRO A 155 11.61 0.30 -8.92
C PRO A 155 11.24 -0.54 -10.16
N GLU A 156 11.38 -1.87 -10.09
CA GLU A 156 10.99 -2.82 -11.14
C GLU A 156 9.49 -2.82 -11.43
N VAL A 157 8.64 -2.33 -10.53
CA VAL A 157 7.19 -2.27 -10.72
C VAL A 157 6.74 -1.00 -11.43
N VAL A 158 7.66 -0.06 -11.66
CA VAL A 158 7.37 1.25 -12.22
C VAL A 158 7.65 1.24 -13.72
N SER A 159 6.62 1.52 -14.52
CA SER A 159 6.75 1.64 -15.97
C SER A 159 7.19 3.04 -16.40
N ASP A 160 7.78 3.13 -17.61
CA ASP A 160 8.13 4.41 -18.22
C ASP A 160 6.90 5.32 -18.37
N ASP A 161 5.75 4.75 -18.74
CA ASP A 161 4.50 5.50 -18.89
C ASP A 161 4.05 6.10 -17.55
N LEU A 162 4.18 5.35 -16.45
CA LEU A 162 3.87 5.85 -15.11
C LEU A 162 4.80 7.01 -14.72
N LEU A 163 6.10 6.89 -14.99
CA LEU A 163 7.07 7.96 -14.72
C LEU A 163 6.76 9.24 -15.52
N SER A 164 6.40 9.10 -16.79
CA SER A 164 5.99 10.23 -17.62
C SER A 164 4.72 10.90 -17.07
N LEU A 165 3.70 10.13 -16.69
CA LEU A 165 2.48 10.65 -16.09
C LEU A 165 2.75 11.43 -14.79
N ILE A 166 3.60 10.90 -13.91
CA ILE A 166 3.99 11.59 -12.67
C ILE A 166 4.68 12.91 -12.98
N LEU A 167 5.63 12.90 -13.93
CA LEU A 167 6.36 14.10 -14.31
C LEU A 167 5.43 15.17 -14.88
N ASP A 168 4.54 14.79 -15.81
CA ASP A 168 3.57 15.69 -16.44
C ASP A 168 2.65 16.35 -15.41
N GLU A 169 2.18 15.61 -14.41
CA GLU A 169 1.36 16.16 -13.34
C GLU A 169 2.11 17.12 -12.43
N LEU A 170 3.37 16.82 -12.10
CA LEU A 170 4.21 17.75 -11.34
C LEU A 170 4.47 19.04 -12.12
N TYR A 171 4.65 18.96 -13.44
CA TYR A 171 4.71 20.11 -14.32
C TYR A 171 3.41 20.92 -14.30
N LEU A 172 2.26 20.24 -14.43
CA LEU A 172 0.96 20.89 -14.41
C LEU A 172 0.75 21.68 -13.11
N ARG A 173 1.05 21.05 -11.98
CA ARG A 173 0.93 21.67 -10.64
C ARG A 173 1.88 22.85 -10.43
N LYS A 174 3.08 22.82 -11.01
CA LYS A 174 4.01 23.95 -11.01
C LYS A 174 3.37 25.18 -11.67
N TRP A 175 2.72 25.00 -12.83
CA TRP A 175 2.16 26.11 -13.61
C TRP A 175 0.79 26.57 -13.14
N GLN A 176 -0.02 25.69 -12.58
CA GLN A 176 -1.35 26.01 -12.05
C GLN A 176 -1.32 26.60 -10.63
N GLY A 177 -0.15 26.67 -9.99
CA GLY A 177 -0.03 27.13 -8.60
C GLY A 177 -0.67 26.17 -7.59
N GLY A 178 -0.82 24.90 -7.95
CA GLY A 178 -1.47 23.89 -7.11
C GLY A 178 -0.63 23.48 -5.90
N PHE A 179 0.70 23.59 -5.99
CA PHE A 179 1.65 23.26 -4.92
C PHE A 179 2.43 24.50 -4.48
N ALA A 180 2.72 24.58 -3.17
CA ALA A 180 3.77 25.46 -2.70
C ALA A 180 5.13 25.01 -3.25
N HIS A 181 6.08 25.94 -3.40
CA HIS A 181 7.40 25.61 -3.96
C HIS A 181 8.12 24.50 -3.18
N GLN A 182 8.03 24.49 -1.85
CA GLN A 182 8.62 23.45 -1.00
C GLN A 182 8.01 22.07 -1.25
N ASP A 183 6.70 22.02 -1.42
CA ASP A 183 5.93 20.80 -1.68
C ASP A 183 6.27 20.20 -3.05
N LEU A 184 6.37 21.06 -4.06
CA LEU A 184 6.82 20.67 -5.40
C LEU A 184 8.26 20.15 -5.38
N ASN A 185 9.15 20.81 -4.65
CA ASN A 185 10.54 20.38 -4.51
C ASN A 185 10.65 19.01 -3.82
N SER A 186 9.84 18.77 -2.79
CA SER A 186 9.75 17.46 -2.13
C SER A 186 9.34 16.36 -3.11
N ALA A 187 8.25 16.58 -3.86
CA ALA A 187 7.74 15.57 -4.79
C ALA A 187 8.71 15.32 -5.96
N LEU A 188 9.34 16.37 -6.51
CA LEU A 188 10.38 16.25 -7.54
C LEU A 188 11.63 15.52 -7.00
N SER A 189 12.03 15.77 -5.76
CA SER A 189 13.14 15.06 -5.13
C SER A 189 12.85 13.57 -4.99
N SER A 190 11.63 13.20 -4.59
CA SER A 190 11.19 11.80 -4.54
C SER A 190 11.10 11.17 -5.94
N LEU A 191 10.65 11.91 -6.97
CA LEU A 191 10.68 11.44 -8.36
C LEU A 191 12.11 11.18 -8.84
N LEU A 192 13.05 12.09 -8.54
CA LEU A 192 14.46 11.91 -8.89
C LEU A 192 15.07 10.69 -8.19
N ALA A 193 14.69 10.44 -6.93
CA ALA A 193 15.11 9.24 -6.21
C ALA A 193 14.57 7.96 -6.86
N LEU A 194 13.28 7.95 -7.22
CA LEU A 194 12.66 6.85 -7.96
C LEU A 194 13.34 6.61 -9.31
N CYS A 195 13.61 7.67 -10.08
CA CYS A 195 14.33 7.55 -11.35
C CYS A 195 15.75 7.00 -11.16
N ARG A 196 16.47 7.37 -10.08
CA ARG A 196 17.78 6.77 -9.78
C ARG A 196 17.66 5.28 -9.49
N ALA A 197 16.66 4.88 -8.72
CA ALA A 197 16.39 3.48 -8.40
C ALA A 197 16.00 2.67 -9.65
N ALA A 198 15.22 3.26 -10.56
CA ALA A 198 14.77 2.63 -11.81
C ALA A 198 15.76 2.76 -12.99
N ARG A 199 16.94 3.35 -12.79
CA ARG A 199 17.87 3.69 -13.88
C ARG A 199 18.28 2.48 -14.73
N GLU A 200 18.43 1.32 -14.11
CA GLU A 200 18.82 0.09 -14.79
C GLU A 200 17.64 -0.58 -15.51
N ASN A 201 16.40 -0.17 -15.21
CA ASN A 201 15.18 -0.78 -15.74
C ASN A 201 14.82 -0.25 -17.13
N SER A 202 15.16 1.00 -17.45
CA SER A 202 14.91 1.57 -18.78
C SER A 202 15.80 2.78 -19.10
N PRO A 203 16.27 2.92 -20.35
CA PRO A 203 17.02 4.10 -20.79
C PRO A 203 16.20 5.39 -20.74
N LYS A 204 14.85 5.32 -20.86
CA LYS A 204 13.97 6.49 -20.78
C LYS A 204 13.99 7.15 -19.41
N VAL A 205 14.31 6.39 -18.35
CA VAL A 205 14.43 6.91 -16.98
C VAL A 205 15.50 8.01 -16.90
N CYS A 206 16.58 7.91 -17.68
CA CYS A 206 17.60 8.96 -17.75
C CYS A 206 17.07 10.26 -18.37
N GLU A 207 16.19 10.17 -19.38
CA GLU A 207 15.55 11.34 -20.00
C GLU A 207 14.58 12.00 -19.03
N ILE A 208 13.74 11.21 -18.35
CA ILE A 208 12.80 11.69 -17.33
C ILE A 208 13.56 12.32 -16.16
N PHE A 209 14.65 11.71 -15.73
CA PHE A 209 15.52 12.26 -14.68
C PHE A 209 16.07 13.64 -15.08
N ALA A 210 16.59 13.78 -16.31
CA ALA A 210 17.12 15.04 -16.79
C ALA A 210 16.02 16.13 -16.82
N GLN A 211 14.84 15.79 -17.34
CA GLN A 211 13.70 16.71 -17.36
C GLN A 211 13.28 17.13 -15.95
N ALA A 212 13.14 16.19 -15.01
CA ALA A 212 12.80 16.50 -13.62
C ALA A 212 13.86 17.38 -12.93
N ALA A 213 15.15 17.12 -13.19
CA ALA A 213 16.25 17.92 -12.66
C ALA A 213 16.23 19.36 -13.19
N ASP A 214 15.92 19.54 -14.48
CA ASP A 214 15.75 20.85 -15.09
C ASP A 214 14.59 21.63 -14.43
N VAL A 215 13.48 20.96 -14.08
CA VAL A 215 12.37 21.61 -13.35
C VAL A 215 12.85 22.17 -12.03
N VAL A 216 13.60 21.38 -11.26
CA VAL A 216 14.13 21.77 -9.95
C VAL A 216 15.07 22.96 -10.08
N ALA A 217 15.96 22.94 -11.07
CA ALA A 217 16.91 24.02 -11.31
C ALA A 217 16.24 25.36 -11.69
N GLN A 218 15.04 25.31 -12.27
CA GLN A 218 14.26 26.48 -12.64
C GLN A 218 13.35 27.03 -11.52
N MET A 219 13.33 26.40 -10.34
CA MET A 219 12.51 26.91 -9.23
C MET A 219 13.24 28.04 -8.48
N PRO A 220 12.51 29.10 -8.06
CA PRO A 220 13.06 30.10 -7.15
C PRO A 220 13.42 29.46 -5.80
N GLY A 221 14.58 29.83 -5.27
CA GLY A 221 15.09 29.36 -3.97
C GLY A 221 14.41 30.01 -2.78
#